data_AF-A0AAW5I6Z7-F1
#
_entry.id   AF-A0AAW5I6Z7-F1
#
_cell.length_a   1.000
_cell.length_b   1.000
_cell.length_c   1.000
_cell.angle_alpha   90.00
_cell.angle_beta   90.00
_cell.angle_gamma   90.00
#
_symmetry.space_group_name_H-M   'P 1'
#
loop_
_entity.id
_entity.type
_entity.pdbx_description
1 polymer ?
#
loop_
_entity_poly.entity_id
_entity_poly.type
_entity_poly.pdbx_seq_one_letter_code
_entity_poly.pdbx_strand_id
1 'polypeptide(L)'
;MDAGYQMYIDHVPDADLQMLLEVNKKGFDLFNELPVGDRLDYTISYDFHLTNGRHSRLIHHHLTPILLSDVGRIWLALCTVSLAATDEPGHIIMQKNGERSYFEYSALRHKWEKKEGITLSETERDVLRLSAQGYTMNDIADRLCKSVDTIKACKRNLFAKIGVKNIAEALFHATNYQMI
;
A
#
# COMPACT_ATOMS: atom_id res chain seq x y z
N MET A 1 20.04 -19.11 -11.32
CA MET A 1 18.76 -18.37 -11.48
C MET A 1 18.98 -16.96 -10.92
N ASP A 2 20.11 -16.34 -11.27
CA ASP A 2 20.85 -15.56 -10.26
C ASP A 2 20.89 -14.05 -10.53
N ALA A 3 20.36 -13.56 -11.65
CA ALA A 3 20.42 -12.14 -11.99
C ALA A 3 19.28 -11.29 -11.39
N GLY A 4 18.11 -11.89 -11.10
CA GLY A 4 16.91 -11.14 -10.69
C GLY A 4 16.91 -10.69 -9.23
N TYR A 5 17.45 -11.53 -8.32
CA TYR A 5 17.54 -11.22 -6.89
C TYR A 5 18.83 -10.49 -6.51
N GLN A 6 19.86 -10.53 -7.36
CA GLN A 6 21.15 -9.87 -7.10
C GLN A 6 20.98 -8.36 -6.91
N MET A 7 20.05 -7.73 -7.64
CA MET A 7 19.71 -6.32 -7.41
C MET A 7 19.34 -6.05 -5.95
N TYR A 8 18.49 -6.89 -5.34
CA TYR A 8 18.08 -6.71 -3.96
C TYR A 8 19.23 -6.94 -2.99
N ILE A 9 20.07 -7.94 -3.24
CA ILE A 9 21.25 -8.23 -2.41
C ILE A 9 22.23 -7.05 -2.43
N ASP A 10 22.43 -6.44 -3.60
CA ASP A 10 23.42 -5.38 -3.78
C ASP A 10 22.91 -4.00 -3.32
N HIS A 11 21.59 -3.79 -3.31
CA HIS A 11 20.98 -2.46 -3.13
C HIS A 11 19.95 -2.38 -2.00
N VAL A 12 19.76 -3.42 -1.19
CA VAL A 12 18.88 -3.37 0.00
C VAL A 12 19.73 -3.52 1.26
N PRO A 13 19.56 -2.68 2.30
CA PRO A 13 20.24 -2.87 3.57
C PRO A 13 19.94 -4.23 4.19
N ASP A 14 20.90 -4.82 4.90
CA ASP A 14 20.78 -6.19 5.46
C ASP A 14 19.51 -6.40 6.30
N ALA A 15 19.12 -5.42 7.12
CA ALA A 15 17.93 -5.50 7.96
C ALA A 15 16.64 -5.64 7.13
N ASP A 16 16.51 -4.82 6.08
CA ASP A 16 15.38 -4.84 5.16
C ASP A 16 15.43 -6.11 4.29
N LEU A 17 16.62 -6.58 3.90
CA LEU A 17 16.78 -7.80 3.12
C LEU A 17 16.26 -9.03 3.88
N GLN A 18 16.55 -9.14 5.19
CA GLN A 18 16.00 -10.21 6.02
C GLN A 18 14.47 -10.17 6.08
N MET A 19 13.90 -8.97 6.26
CA MET A 19 12.45 -8.78 6.19
C MET A 19 11.89 -9.20 4.83
N LEU A 20 12.52 -8.81 3.71
CA LEU A 20 12.06 -9.16 2.37
C LEU A 20 12.07 -10.67 2.12
N LEU A 21 13.08 -11.40 2.60
CA LEU A 21 13.13 -12.86 2.47
C LEU A 21 11.98 -13.51 3.24
N GLU A 22 11.69 -13.02 4.45
CA GLU A 22 10.56 -13.49 5.25
C GLU A 22 9.22 -13.18 4.58
N VAL A 23 9.03 -11.94 4.13
CA VAL A 23 7.81 -11.47 3.45
C VAL A 23 7.56 -12.24 2.17
N ASN A 24 8.59 -12.51 1.35
CA ASN A 24 8.44 -13.32 0.14
C ASN A 24 7.94 -14.72 0.51
N LYS A 25 8.58 -15.38 1.47
CA LYS A 25 8.16 -16.73 1.90
C LYS A 25 6.73 -16.72 2.42
N LYS A 26 6.41 -15.83 3.37
CA LYS A 26 5.10 -15.75 4.01
C LYS A 26 4.00 -15.25 3.08
N GLY A 27 4.36 -14.40 2.12
CA GLY A 27 3.49 -13.95 1.04
C GLY A 27 3.11 -15.10 0.13
N PHE A 28 4.08 -15.92 -0.30
CA PHE A 28 3.78 -17.13 -1.08
C PHE A 28 2.95 -18.16 -0.29
N ASP A 29 3.24 -18.36 1.00
CA ASP A 29 2.46 -19.24 1.87
C ASP A 29 0.96 -18.82 1.85
N LEU A 30 0.66 -17.55 2.18
CA LEU A 30 -0.71 -17.03 2.17
C LEU A 30 -1.32 -17.09 0.75
N PHE A 31 -0.60 -16.67 -0.27
CA PHE A 31 -1.09 -16.66 -1.66
C PHE A 31 -1.50 -18.05 -2.14
N ASN A 32 -0.75 -19.09 -1.76
CA ASN A 32 -1.04 -20.46 -2.14
C ASN A 32 -2.25 -21.05 -1.40
N GLU A 33 -2.68 -20.46 -0.29
CA GLU A 33 -3.92 -20.82 0.41
C GLU A 33 -5.16 -20.18 -0.24
N LEU A 34 -4.99 -19.12 -1.04
CA LEU A 34 -6.09 -18.44 -1.71
C LEU A 34 -6.74 -19.31 -2.81
N PRO A 35 -8.07 -19.20 -3.02
CA PRO A 35 -8.74 -19.83 -4.15
C PRO A 35 -8.12 -19.42 -5.47
N VAL A 36 -7.83 -20.39 -6.36
CA VAL A 36 -7.14 -20.11 -7.64
C VAL A 36 -7.88 -19.07 -8.49
N GLY A 37 -9.22 -19.10 -8.47
CA GLY A 37 -10.06 -18.13 -9.20
C GLY A 37 -9.90 -16.67 -8.75
N ASP A 38 -9.44 -16.44 -7.52
CA ASP A 38 -9.31 -15.09 -6.95
C ASP A 38 -7.87 -14.56 -7.05
N ARG A 39 -6.89 -15.43 -7.30
CA ARG A 39 -5.44 -15.11 -7.17
C ARG A 39 -4.97 -13.93 -8.02
N LEU A 40 -5.57 -13.72 -9.20
CA LEU A 40 -5.23 -12.60 -10.08
C LEU A 40 -5.76 -11.26 -9.55
N ASP A 41 -6.73 -11.28 -8.64
CA ASP A 41 -7.26 -10.07 -8.01
C ASP A 41 -6.45 -9.63 -6.78
N TYR A 42 -5.50 -10.46 -6.31
CA TYR A 42 -4.70 -10.13 -5.14
C TYR A 42 -3.42 -9.39 -5.49
N THR A 43 -3.07 -8.44 -4.64
CA THR A 43 -1.82 -7.70 -4.67
C THR A 43 -1.13 -7.86 -3.31
N ILE A 44 0.20 -7.95 -3.32
CA ILE A 44 1.03 -7.74 -2.13
C ILE A 44 1.83 -6.44 -2.26
N SER A 45 1.92 -5.67 -1.18
CA SER A 45 2.70 -4.44 -1.12
C SER A 45 3.47 -4.34 0.19
N TYR A 46 4.64 -3.69 0.16
CA TYR A 46 5.49 -3.45 1.34
C TYR A 46 6.52 -2.35 1.06
N ASP A 47 6.99 -1.73 2.13
CA ASP A 47 7.97 -0.65 2.11
C ASP A 47 9.37 -1.18 2.49
N PHE A 48 10.41 -0.80 1.76
CA PHE A 48 11.81 -1.11 2.11
C PHE A 48 12.78 -0.11 1.50
N HIS A 49 14.01 -0.07 2.00
CA HIS A 49 15.02 0.84 1.50
C HIS A 49 15.75 0.28 0.27
N LEU A 50 15.92 1.15 -0.73
CA LEU A 50 16.93 0.99 -1.77
C LEU A 50 18.11 1.93 -1.51
N THR A 51 19.31 1.38 -1.65
CA THR A 51 20.58 2.12 -1.55
C THR A 51 21.20 2.30 -2.94
N ASN A 52 21.77 3.47 -3.16
CA ASN A 52 22.64 3.75 -4.30
C ASN A 52 23.85 4.55 -3.78
N GLY A 53 24.93 3.84 -3.50
CA GLY A 53 26.12 4.40 -2.84
C GLY A 53 25.78 4.93 -1.45
N ARG A 54 25.82 6.26 -1.28
CA ARG A 54 25.54 6.93 0.01
C ARG A 54 24.07 7.29 0.23
N HIS A 55 23.23 7.14 -0.78
CA HIS A 55 21.84 7.56 -0.71
C HIS A 55 20.95 6.35 -0.43
N SER A 56 20.20 6.41 0.67
CA SER A 56 19.11 5.47 0.96
C SER A 56 17.77 6.16 0.71
N ARG A 57 16.81 5.44 0.13
CA ARG A 57 15.44 5.90 -0.11
C ARG A 57 14.47 4.78 0.26
N LEU A 58 13.49 5.11 1.09
CA LEU A 58 12.39 4.21 1.37
C LEU A 58 11.44 4.22 0.16
N ILE A 59 11.18 3.03 -0.38
CA ILE A 59 10.30 2.82 -1.52
C ILE A 59 9.10 1.98 -1.12
N HIS A 60 7.98 2.23 -1.78
CA HIS A 60 6.81 1.38 -1.75
C HIS A 60 6.87 0.43 -2.94
N HIS A 61 6.87 -0.87 -2.66
CA HIS A 61 6.91 -1.91 -3.67
C HIS A 61 5.58 -2.63 -3.71
N HIS A 62 5.01 -2.75 -4.90
CA HIS A 62 3.66 -3.27 -5.11
C HIS A 62 3.68 -4.29 -6.24
N LEU A 63 3.23 -5.52 -5.94
CA LEU A 63 3.32 -6.68 -6.81
C LEU A 63 1.92 -7.29 -7.05
N THR A 64 1.51 -7.33 -8.31
CA THR A 64 0.21 -7.90 -8.73
C THR A 64 0.44 -9.02 -9.74
N PRO A 65 -0.06 -10.25 -9.53
CA PRO A 65 -0.01 -11.32 -10.52
C PRO A 65 -0.78 -10.93 -11.80
N ILE A 66 -0.17 -11.15 -12.95
CA ILE A 66 -0.80 -10.94 -14.27
C ILE A 66 -1.15 -12.27 -14.92
N LEU A 67 -0.33 -13.30 -14.69
CA LEU A 67 -0.52 -14.62 -15.28
C LEU A 67 -0.17 -15.71 -14.27
N LEU A 68 -0.97 -16.76 -14.24
CA LEU A 68 -0.74 -17.96 -13.44
C LEU A 68 -0.36 -19.13 -14.35
N SER A 69 0.38 -20.09 -13.80
CA SER A 69 0.58 -21.40 -14.41
C SER A 69 -0.70 -22.22 -14.37
N ASP A 70 -0.71 -23.35 -15.08
CA ASP A 70 -1.77 -24.37 -15.05
C ASP A 70 -2.11 -24.88 -13.63
N VAL A 71 -1.10 -24.98 -12.77
CA VAL A 71 -1.23 -25.34 -11.35
C VAL A 71 -1.49 -24.14 -10.41
N GLY A 72 -1.83 -22.97 -10.96
CA GLY A 72 -2.25 -21.79 -10.19
C GLY A 72 -1.12 -21.00 -9.49
N ARG A 73 0.15 -21.26 -9.83
CA ARG A 73 1.31 -20.50 -9.28
C ARG A 73 1.53 -19.22 -10.09
N ILE A 74 2.13 -18.20 -9.49
CA ILE A 74 2.48 -16.97 -10.21
C ILE A 74 3.49 -17.31 -11.31
N TRP A 75 3.13 -17.00 -12.55
CA TRP A 75 4.01 -17.11 -13.72
C TRP A 75 4.59 -15.75 -14.11
N LEU A 76 3.73 -14.71 -14.09
CA LEU A 76 4.11 -13.33 -14.36
C LEU A 76 3.43 -12.42 -13.34
N ALA A 77 4.18 -11.43 -12.85
CA ALA A 77 3.65 -10.39 -11.99
C ALA A 77 4.14 -9.01 -12.45
N LEU A 78 3.28 -8.00 -12.28
CA LEU A 78 3.62 -6.60 -12.45
C LEU A 78 4.20 -6.09 -11.15
N CYS A 79 5.42 -5.54 -11.21
CA CYS A 79 6.03 -4.82 -10.11
C CYS A 79 5.98 -3.33 -10.42
N THR A 80 5.44 -2.56 -9.48
CA THR A 80 5.50 -1.09 -9.48
C THR A 80 6.25 -0.63 -8.24
N VAL A 81 7.14 0.35 -8.43
CA VAL A 81 7.94 0.94 -7.36
C VAL A 81 7.70 2.44 -7.33
N SER A 82 7.40 2.98 -6.15
CA SER A 82 7.25 4.41 -5.89
C SER A 82 7.98 4.80 -4.60
N LEU A 83 8.00 6.09 -4.26
CA LEU A 83 8.45 6.51 -2.92
C LEU A 83 7.43 6.06 -1.88
N ALA A 84 7.91 5.64 -0.71
CA ALA A 84 7.04 5.42 0.44
C ALA A 84 6.61 6.77 1.04
N ALA A 85 5.40 6.84 1.58
CA ALA A 85 4.96 7.99 2.38
C ALA A 85 5.09 7.78 3.89
N THR A 86 5.72 6.69 4.28
CA THR A 86 6.07 6.35 5.66
C THR A 86 7.55 6.67 5.88
N ASP A 87 7.97 6.71 7.13
CA ASP A 87 9.38 6.92 7.49
C ASP A 87 10.12 5.61 7.79
N GLU A 88 9.40 4.48 7.84
CA GLU A 88 9.90 3.19 8.32
C GLU A 88 9.52 2.03 7.36
N PRO A 89 10.43 1.06 7.16
CA PRO A 89 10.16 -0.12 6.33
C PRO A 89 9.09 -1.02 6.97
N GLY A 90 8.46 -1.86 6.16
CA GLY A 90 7.37 -2.75 6.58
C GLY A 90 6.09 -2.48 5.81
N HIS A 91 5.00 -2.17 6.52
CA HIS A 91 3.67 -1.93 5.93
C HIS A 91 3.26 -3.04 4.93
N ILE A 92 3.48 -4.29 5.34
CA ILE A 92 3.31 -5.46 4.49
C ILE A 92 1.83 -5.83 4.45
N ILE A 93 1.22 -5.65 3.29
CA ILE A 93 -0.22 -5.80 3.07
C ILE A 93 -0.44 -6.73 1.90
N MET A 94 -1.41 -7.63 2.02
CA MET A 94 -1.97 -8.39 0.91
C MET A 94 -3.47 -8.09 0.82
N GLN A 95 -3.93 -7.58 -0.31
CA GLN A 95 -5.30 -7.13 -0.50
C GLN A 95 -5.87 -7.66 -1.82
N LYS A 96 -7.13 -8.06 -1.80
CA LYS A 96 -7.89 -8.38 -3.01
C LYS A 96 -8.53 -7.12 -3.55
N ASN A 97 -8.36 -6.88 -4.84
CA ASN A 97 -8.93 -5.74 -5.54
C ASN A 97 -10.45 -5.72 -5.40
N GLY A 98 -10.99 -4.58 -4.97
CA GLY A 98 -12.42 -4.40 -4.72
C GLY A 98 -12.93 -4.93 -3.38
N GLU A 99 -12.09 -5.64 -2.59
CA GLU A 99 -12.42 -5.98 -1.21
C GLU A 99 -11.84 -4.95 -0.22
N ARG A 100 -12.64 -4.64 0.80
CA ARG A 100 -12.22 -3.74 1.88
C ARG A 100 -11.31 -4.41 2.89
N SER A 101 -11.48 -5.72 3.07
CA SER A 101 -10.64 -6.47 3.99
C SER A 101 -9.29 -6.73 3.36
N TYR A 102 -8.24 -6.67 4.17
CA TYR A 102 -6.87 -6.93 3.74
C TYR A 102 -6.16 -7.76 4.81
N PHE A 103 -5.08 -8.41 4.44
CA PHE A 103 -4.18 -9.07 5.36
C PHE A 103 -2.99 -8.16 5.61
N GLU A 104 -2.65 -7.93 6.88
CA GLU A 104 -1.44 -7.23 7.27
C GLU A 104 -0.49 -8.23 7.94
N TYR A 105 0.79 -8.22 7.56
CA TYR A 105 1.77 -9.07 8.21
C TYR A 105 2.32 -8.41 9.47
N SER A 106 2.16 -9.07 10.61
CA SER A 106 2.76 -8.64 11.87
C SER A 106 4.16 -9.24 11.98
N ALA A 107 5.19 -8.43 11.73
CA ALA A 107 6.60 -8.85 11.90
C ALA A 107 6.91 -9.27 13.35
N LEU A 108 6.26 -8.66 14.35
CA LEU A 108 6.42 -9.04 15.76
C LEU A 108 5.85 -10.43 16.08
N ARG A 109 4.72 -10.79 15.45
CA ARG A 109 4.00 -12.05 15.72
C ARG A 109 4.26 -13.12 14.66
N HIS A 110 5.04 -12.78 13.63
CA HIS A 110 5.33 -13.59 12.46
C HIS A 110 4.09 -14.20 11.79
N LYS A 111 2.99 -13.45 11.71
CA LYS A 111 1.70 -13.95 11.19
C LYS A 111 0.91 -12.90 10.40
N TRP A 112 0.10 -13.36 9.48
CA TRP A 112 -0.91 -12.56 8.80
C TRP A 112 -2.11 -12.32 9.70
N GLU A 113 -2.56 -11.08 9.77
CA GLU A 113 -3.75 -10.66 10.50
C GLU A 113 -4.75 -10.06 9.51
N LYS A 114 -5.95 -10.64 9.45
CA LYS A 114 -7.03 -10.06 8.65
C LYS A 114 -7.52 -8.79 9.33
N LYS A 115 -7.54 -7.69 8.59
CA LYS A 115 -8.02 -6.38 9.01
C LYS A 115 -9.12 -5.90 8.08
N GLU A 116 -9.98 -5.03 8.62
CA GLU A 116 -11.02 -4.36 7.85
C GLU A 116 -10.55 -2.95 7.48
N GLY A 117 -10.72 -2.60 6.20
CA GLY A 117 -10.44 -1.27 5.69
C GLY A 117 -11.35 -0.21 6.29
N ILE A 118 -10.82 1.02 6.36
CA ILE A 118 -11.57 2.16 6.90
C ILE A 118 -12.61 2.62 5.88
N THR A 119 -13.87 2.76 6.31
CA THR A 119 -14.94 3.25 5.43
C THR A 119 -14.96 4.77 5.42
N LEU A 120 -14.58 5.39 4.30
CA LEU A 120 -14.76 6.83 4.10
C LEU A 120 -16.17 7.16 3.61
N SER A 121 -16.74 8.24 4.13
CA SER A 121 -17.94 8.87 3.56
C SER A 121 -17.65 9.42 2.16
N GLU A 122 -18.71 9.67 1.39
CA GLU A 122 -18.59 10.25 0.04
C GLU A 122 -17.87 11.61 0.08
N THR A 123 -18.22 12.48 1.03
CA THR A 123 -17.52 13.76 1.22
C THR A 123 -16.05 13.58 1.60
N GLU A 124 -15.70 12.61 2.46
CA GLU A 124 -14.30 12.33 2.80
C GLU A 124 -13.51 11.88 1.55
N ARG A 125 -14.11 11.05 0.69
CA ARG A 125 -13.51 10.62 -0.58
C ARG A 125 -13.35 11.79 -1.57
N ASP A 126 -14.36 12.64 -1.69
CA ASP A 126 -14.29 13.80 -2.58
C ASP A 126 -13.22 14.79 -2.14
N VAL A 127 -13.11 15.04 -0.84
CA VAL A 127 -12.05 15.89 -0.27
C VAL A 127 -10.67 15.30 -0.58
N LEU A 128 -10.47 13.98 -0.45
CA LEU A 128 -9.21 13.33 -0.84
C LEU A 128 -8.94 13.45 -2.33
N ARG A 129 -9.90 13.10 -3.20
CA ARG A 129 -9.75 13.13 -4.65
C ARG A 129 -9.43 14.53 -5.17
N LEU A 130 -10.15 15.55 -4.70
CA LEU A 130 -9.89 16.93 -5.10
C LEU A 130 -8.55 17.43 -4.53
N SER A 131 -8.17 17.01 -3.33
CA SER A 131 -6.83 17.30 -2.79
C SER A 131 -5.72 16.66 -3.64
N ALA A 132 -5.93 15.43 -4.12
CA ALA A 132 -5.00 14.73 -5.01
C ALA A 132 -4.80 15.46 -6.34
N GLN A 133 -5.85 16.14 -6.81
CA GLN A 133 -5.84 16.96 -8.04
C GLN A 133 -5.19 18.34 -7.83
N GLY A 134 -4.74 18.66 -6.60
CA GLY A 134 -4.08 19.92 -6.28
C GLY A 134 -5.01 21.08 -5.93
N TYR A 135 -6.31 20.82 -5.75
CA TYR A 135 -7.27 21.87 -5.35
C TYR A 135 -7.03 22.35 -3.93
N THR A 136 -7.15 23.66 -3.72
CA THR A 136 -7.07 24.27 -2.39
C THR A 136 -8.33 24.00 -1.58
N MET A 137 -8.30 24.24 -0.27
CA MET A 137 -9.49 24.10 0.58
C MET A 137 -10.64 25.00 0.14
N ASN A 138 -10.34 26.17 -0.46
CA ASN A 138 -11.35 27.07 -0.99
C ASN A 138 -11.99 26.48 -2.25
N ASP A 139 -11.17 26.00 -3.20
CA ASP A 139 -11.67 25.36 -4.43
C ASP A 139 -12.55 24.14 -4.11
N ILE A 140 -12.16 23.34 -3.11
CA ILE A 140 -12.92 22.16 -2.66
C ILE A 140 -14.25 22.60 -2.03
N ALA A 141 -14.24 23.64 -1.20
CA ALA A 141 -15.44 24.18 -0.57
C ALA A 141 -16.45 24.64 -1.63
N ASP A 142 -15.98 25.39 -2.63
CA ASP A 142 -16.81 25.90 -3.72
C ASP A 142 -17.40 24.75 -4.56
N ARG A 143 -16.57 23.77 -4.96
CA ARG A 143 -16.99 22.61 -5.77
C ARG A 143 -17.99 21.71 -5.08
N LEU A 144 -17.83 21.52 -3.77
CA LEU A 144 -18.73 20.70 -2.97
C LEU A 144 -19.93 21.49 -2.45
N CYS A 145 -20.02 22.79 -2.75
CA CYS A 145 -21.02 23.72 -2.24
C CYS A 145 -21.11 23.69 -0.70
N LYS A 146 -19.95 23.69 -0.04
CA LYS A 146 -19.80 23.66 1.43
C LYS A 146 -18.98 24.86 1.91
N SER A 147 -19.05 25.17 3.20
CA SER A 147 -18.15 26.17 3.79
C SER A 147 -16.73 25.65 3.93
N VAL A 148 -15.74 26.52 3.83
CA VAL A 148 -14.32 26.19 4.05
C VAL A 148 -14.11 25.54 5.44
N ASP A 149 -14.83 25.98 6.46
CA ASP A 149 -14.73 25.40 7.80
C ASP A 149 -15.30 23.98 7.88
N THR A 150 -16.31 23.66 7.05
CA THR A 150 -16.82 22.29 6.91
C THR A 150 -15.77 21.40 6.24
N ILE A 151 -15.06 21.90 5.22
CA ILE A 151 -13.96 21.16 4.58
C ILE A 151 -12.80 20.95 5.56
N LYS A 152 -12.42 21.96 6.35
CA LYS A 152 -11.40 21.82 7.41
C LYS A 152 -11.80 20.77 8.45
N ALA A 153 -13.05 20.80 8.91
CA ALA A 153 -13.56 19.81 9.87
C ALA A 153 -13.55 18.40 9.27
N CYS A 154 -13.98 18.25 8.01
CA CYS A 154 -13.95 16.99 7.28
C CYS A 154 -12.52 16.44 7.17
N LYS A 155 -11.55 17.28 6.79
CA LYS A 155 -10.14 16.89 6.66
C LYS A 155 -9.54 16.47 8.01
N ARG A 156 -9.85 17.18 9.09
CA ARG A 156 -9.42 16.81 10.45
C ARG A 156 -10.00 15.46 10.89
N ASN A 157 -11.30 15.25 10.65
CA ASN A 157 -11.96 13.99 10.99
C ASN A 157 -11.41 12.83 10.17
N LEU A 158 -11.20 13.04 8.87
CA LEU A 158 -10.55 12.10 7.97
C LEU A 158 -9.17 11.68 8.51
N PHE A 159 -8.32 12.66 8.85
CA PHE A 159 -6.97 12.40 9.37
C PHE A 159 -6.98 11.60 10.66
N ALA A 160 -7.85 11.99 11.60
CA ALA A 160 -8.02 11.26 12.85
C ALA A 160 -8.51 9.82 12.61
N LYS A 161 -9.40 9.64 11.63
CA LYS A 161 -10.02 8.35 11.30
C LYS A 161 -9.03 7.37 10.67
N ILE A 162 -8.14 7.84 9.79
CA ILE A 162 -7.09 7.02 9.16
C ILE A 162 -5.74 7.07 9.89
N GLY A 163 -5.65 7.81 10.99
CA GLY A 163 -4.44 7.85 11.84
C GLY A 163 -3.24 8.58 11.23
N VAL A 164 -3.48 9.52 10.30
CA VAL A 164 -2.40 10.27 9.62
C VAL A 164 -2.35 11.73 10.06
N LYS A 165 -1.23 12.40 9.80
CA LYS A 165 -0.96 13.78 10.26
C LYS A 165 -1.23 14.83 9.18
N ASN A 166 -1.16 14.46 7.91
CA ASN A 166 -1.23 15.42 6.80
C ASN A 166 -1.86 14.81 5.54
N ILE A 167 -2.07 15.66 4.53
CA ILE A 167 -2.76 15.27 3.30
C ILE A 167 -1.93 14.32 2.43
N ALA A 168 -0.60 14.40 2.46
CA ALA A 168 0.26 13.52 1.67
C ALA A 168 0.18 12.09 2.22
N GLU A 169 0.29 11.92 3.54
CA GLU A 169 0.07 10.64 4.21
C GLU A 169 -1.34 10.10 3.95
N ALA A 170 -2.36 10.97 3.99
CA ALA A 170 -3.74 10.58 3.73
C ALA A 170 -3.97 10.09 2.29
N LEU A 171 -3.35 10.75 1.30
CA LEU A 171 -3.44 10.36 -0.11
C LEU A 171 -2.74 9.02 -0.37
N PHE A 172 -1.58 8.81 0.25
CA PHE A 172 -0.85 7.55 0.12
C PHE A 172 -1.60 6.41 0.80
N HIS A 173 -2.09 6.61 2.02
CA HIS A 173 -2.95 5.63 2.71
C HIS A 173 -4.19 5.31 1.86
N ALA A 174 -4.83 6.33 1.27
CA ALA A 174 -5.98 6.10 0.43
C ALA A 174 -5.66 5.33 -0.86
N THR A 175 -4.46 5.52 -1.42
CA THR A 175 -4.00 4.79 -2.62
C THR A 175 -3.68 3.33 -2.28
N ASN A 176 -2.89 3.11 -1.23
CA ASN A 176 -2.39 1.77 -0.87
C ASN A 176 -3.49 0.84 -0.37
N TYR A 177 -4.49 1.38 0.33
CA TYR A 177 -5.64 0.61 0.82
C TYR A 177 -6.84 0.68 -0.12
N GLN A 178 -6.65 1.18 -1.35
CA GLN A 178 -7.68 1.25 -2.40
C GLN A 178 -8.98 1.96 -1.95
N MET A 179 -8.83 3.08 -1.25
CA MET A 179 -9.92 3.82 -0.61
C MET A 179 -10.55 4.90 -1.51
N ILE A 180 -9.91 5.28 -2.62
CA ILE A 180 -10.37 6.32 -3.56
C ILE A 180 -10.23 5.94 -5.02
#